data_AF-A0A7V3RRH1-F1
#
_entry.id   AF-A0A7V3RRH1-F1
#
_cell.length_a   1.000
_cell.length_b   1.000
_cell.length_c   1.000
_cell.angle_alpha   90.00
_cell.angle_beta   90.00
_cell.angle_gamma   90.00
#
_symmetry.space_group_name_H-M   'P 1'
#
loop_
_entity.id
_entity.type
_entity.pdbx_description
1 polymer ?
#
loop_
_entity_poly.entity_id
_entity_poly.type
_entity_poly.pdbx_seq_one_letter_code
_entity_poly.pdbx_strand_id
1 'polypeptide(L)'
;IGVLNVPMLRIRSTDELQQALMELIQGFRTGQRPFQSVVIDSLDALEAQVWQKVCQTGRKQNIEDFGYGKGYVYALQKWGEIRDQLQAINDLGVHTIAIAQSNNKTNNDPVYGSYNRTILRLHEKTAGLWRDWADIMGFATQRLSLKGDDKGAPRAIAMGERILEIGASPAYWSKNRFNMPPTLPLSWAAMEHSYLNAFQQRAQQAPRGTQAPGGAQAPGGVRAPNGAQSPGGAQAPAAENFPAFMRH
;
A
#
# COMPACT_ATOMS: atom_id res chain seq x y z
N ILE A 1 20.45 17.33 -12.42
CA ILE A 1 19.77 16.26 -11.66
C ILE A 1 19.95 16.60 -10.19
N GLY A 2 18.88 16.98 -9.49
CA GLY A 2 18.98 17.26 -8.05
C GLY A 2 19.28 15.96 -7.31
N VAL A 3 20.39 15.92 -6.57
CA VAL A 3 20.65 14.83 -5.64
C VAL A 3 19.70 15.03 -4.46
N LEU A 4 18.89 14.03 -4.13
CA LEU A 4 18.09 14.06 -2.92
C LEU A 4 19.07 14.12 -1.74
N ASN A 5 19.09 15.23 -0.99
CA ASN A 5 19.91 15.37 0.21
C ASN A 5 19.22 14.65 1.38
N VAL A 6 19.27 13.32 1.34
CA VAL A 6 18.71 12.44 2.38
C VAL A 6 19.75 11.39 2.75
N PRO A 7 19.72 10.87 3.99
CA PRO A 7 20.53 9.71 4.35
C PRO A 7 20.28 8.56 3.37
N MET A 8 21.33 8.11 2.69
CA MET A 8 21.25 7.05 1.68
C MET A 8 22.20 5.92 2.07
N LEU A 9 21.65 4.72 2.24
CA LEU A 9 22.42 3.49 2.43
C LEU A 9 22.45 2.70 1.12
N ARG A 10 23.65 2.35 0.65
CA ARG A 10 23.85 1.54 -0.57
C ARG A 10 23.89 0.06 -0.21
N ILE A 11 22.72 -0.58 -0.22
CA ILE A 11 22.55 -2.02 0.04
C ILE A 11 23.32 -2.85 -0.99
N ARG A 12 24.18 -3.75 -0.51
CA ARG A 12 24.98 -4.69 -1.31
C ARG A 12 24.50 -6.13 -1.23
N SER A 13 23.66 -6.45 -0.25
CA SER A 13 23.07 -7.77 -0.10
C SER A 13 21.70 -7.72 0.57
N THR A 14 20.93 -8.79 0.37
CA THR A 14 19.66 -8.98 1.07
C THR A 14 19.81 -9.00 2.60
N ASP A 15 20.91 -9.57 3.12
CA ASP A 15 21.13 -9.64 4.57
C ASP A 15 21.41 -8.25 5.16
N GLU A 16 22.18 -7.42 4.45
CA GLU A 16 22.43 -6.03 4.83
C GLU A 16 21.14 -5.21 4.84
N LEU A 17 20.26 -5.40 3.85
CA LEU A 17 18.94 -4.78 3.85
C LEU A 17 18.12 -5.18 5.07
N GLN A 18 18.00 -6.48 5.34
CA GLN A 18 17.19 -6.94 6.46
C GLN A 18 17.73 -6.45 7.80
N GLN A 19 19.06 -6.40 7.95
CA GLN A 19 19.71 -5.83 9.13
C GLN A 19 19.39 -4.34 9.28
N ALA A 20 19.53 -3.55 8.20
CA ALA A 20 19.20 -2.13 8.22
C ALA A 20 17.73 -1.88 8.56
N LEU A 21 16.81 -2.67 7.99
CA LEU A 21 15.38 -2.58 8.32
C LEU A 21 15.11 -2.93 9.79
N MET A 22 15.78 -3.96 10.35
CA MET A 22 15.66 -4.27 11.77
C MET A 22 16.15 -3.11 12.65
N GLU A 23 17.30 -2.51 12.33
CA GLU A 23 17.83 -1.37 13.08
C GLU A 23 16.86 -0.18 13.07
N LEU A 24 16.27 0.11 11.90
CA LEU A 24 15.23 1.14 11.79
C LEU A 24 14.01 0.83 12.66
N ILE A 25 13.51 -0.41 12.62
CA ILE A 25 12.38 -0.84 13.44
C ILE A 25 12.68 -0.65 14.93
N GLN A 26 13.87 -1.04 15.38
CA GLN A 26 14.27 -0.88 16.80
C GLN A 26 14.43 0.59 17.18
N GLY A 27 15.06 1.41 16.32
CA GLY A 27 15.17 2.85 16.52
C GLY A 27 13.80 3.52 16.65
N PHE A 28 12.88 3.23 15.74
CA PHE A 28 11.53 3.80 15.76
C PHE A 28 10.72 3.38 16.99
N ARG A 29 10.86 2.13 17.45
CA ARG A 29 10.20 1.64 18.68
C ARG A 29 10.70 2.35 19.94
N THR A 30 11.96 2.78 19.95
CA THR A 30 12.57 3.51 21.08
C THR A 30 12.43 5.03 20.95
N GLY A 31 11.66 5.51 19.99
CA GLY A 31 11.36 6.94 19.78
C GLY A 31 12.36 7.67 18.87
N GLN A 32 13.38 7.00 18.35
CA GLN A 32 14.34 7.60 17.42
C GLN A 32 13.77 7.62 16.00
N ARG A 33 13.03 8.68 15.67
CA ARG A 33 12.40 8.86 14.34
C ARG A 33 12.89 10.14 13.64
N PRO A 34 14.09 10.12 13.05
CA PRO A 34 14.63 11.30 12.37
C PRO A 34 13.99 11.58 10.99
N PHE A 35 13.17 10.68 10.46
CA PHE A 35 12.51 10.84 9.17
C PHE A 35 11.11 10.21 9.14
N GLN A 36 10.28 10.70 8.22
CA GLN A 36 8.88 10.31 8.06
C GLN A 36 8.67 9.20 7.03
N SER A 37 9.68 8.93 6.20
CA SER A 37 9.58 7.96 5.10
C SER A 37 10.84 7.12 4.94
N VAL A 38 10.66 5.86 4.57
CA VAL A 38 11.71 4.92 4.13
C VAL A 38 11.47 4.60 2.65
N VAL A 39 12.52 4.73 1.83
CA VAL A 39 12.42 4.48 0.39
C VAL A 39 13.31 3.31 -0.01
N ILE A 40 12.74 2.34 -0.73
CA ILE A 40 13.49 1.27 -1.42
C ILE A 40 13.60 1.64 -2.89
N ASP A 41 14.82 1.95 -3.33
CA ASP A 41 15.15 2.31 -4.72
C ASP A 41 16.32 1.44 -5.24
N SER A 42 16.09 0.43 -6.08
CA SER A 42 14.83 -0.02 -6.66
C SER A 42 14.56 -1.51 -6.41
N LEU A 43 13.29 -1.90 -6.44
CA LEU A 43 12.88 -3.30 -6.26
C LEU A 43 13.45 -4.23 -7.33
N ASP A 44 13.59 -3.76 -8.58
CA ASP A 44 14.12 -4.56 -9.68
C ASP A 44 15.62 -4.86 -9.53
N ALA A 45 16.40 -3.93 -8.97
CA ALA A 45 17.79 -4.19 -8.60
C ALA A 45 17.89 -5.13 -7.39
N LEU A 46 16.99 -4.96 -6.41
CA LEU A 46 16.93 -5.82 -5.23
C LEU A 46 16.49 -7.26 -5.58
N GLU A 47 15.66 -7.47 -6.61
CA GLU A 47 15.21 -8.80 -7.04
C GLU A 47 16.37 -9.73 -7.38
N ALA A 48 17.38 -9.23 -8.09
CA ALA A 48 18.58 -9.99 -8.40
C ALA A 48 19.32 -10.45 -7.14
N GLN A 49 19.40 -9.60 -6.11
CA GLN A 49 20.04 -9.93 -4.83
C GLN A 49 19.23 -10.96 -4.03
N VAL A 50 17.90 -10.87 -4.09
CA VAL A 50 17.01 -11.87 -3.47
C VAL A 50 17.20 -13.23 -4.11
N TRP A 51 17.27 -13.30 -5.45
CA TRP A 51 17.52 -14.57 -6.15
C TRP A 51 18.89 -15.13 -5.83
N GLN A 52 19.93 -14.29 -5.81
CA GLN A 52 21.28 -14.71 -5.41
C GLN A 52 21.28 -15.30 -4.00
N LYS A 53 20.60 -14.66 -3.04
CA LYS A 53 20.50 -15.18 -1.67
C LYS A 53 19.81 -16.55 -1.64
N VAL A 54 18.71 -16.72 -2.37
CA VAL A 54 18.00 -18.01 -2.48
C VAL A 54 18.90 -19.09 -3.07
N CYS A 55 19.60 -18.79 -4.16
CA CYS A 55 20.54 -19.71 -4.81
C CYS A 55 21.67 -20.12 -3.85
N GLN A 56 22.27 -19.16 -3.14
CA GLN A 56 23.31 -19.42 -2.14
C GLN A 56 22.81 -20.35 -1.03
N THR A 57 21.64 -20.07 -0.45
CA THR A 57 21.04 -20.92 0.60
C THR A 57 20.74 -22.33 0.08
N GLY A 58 20.22 -22.45 -1.13
CA GLY A 58 19.91 -23.75 -1.75
C GLY A 58 21.09 -24.46 -2.41
N ARG A 59 22.30 -23.89 -2.37
CA ARG A 59 23.50 -24.38 -3.07
C ARG A 59 23.25 -24.61 -4.56
N LYS A 60 22.55 -23.67 -5.20
CA LYS A 60 22.24 -23.66 -6.63
C LYS A 60 23.03 -22.55 -7.33
N GLN A 61 23.30 -22.73 -8.62
CA GLN A 61 23.96 -21.70 -9.43
C GLN A 61 22.94 -20.67 -9.91
N ASN A 62 21.77 -21.15 -10.33
CA ASN A 62 20.69 -20.33 -10.86
C ASN A 62 19.36 -20.62 -10.17
N ILE A 63 18.44 -19.65 -10.24
CA ILE A 63 17.11 -19.75 -9.62
C ILE A 63 16.26 -20.88 -10.26
N GLU A 64 16.59 -21.26 -11.49
CA GLU A 64 15.90 -22.31 -12.23
C GLU A 64 16.40 -23.73 -11.88
N ASP A 65 17.60 -23.86 -11.29
CA ASP A 65 18.19 -25.16 -10.91
C ASP A 65 17.41 -25.86 -9.77
N PHE A 66 16.47 -25.16 -9.15
CA PHE A 66 15.52 -25.73 -8.20
C PHE A 66 14.43 -26.57 -8.87
N GLY A 67 14.21 -26.38 -10.18
CA GLY A 67 13.20 -27.08 -10.98
C GLY A 67 11.77 -26.60 -10.74
N TYR A 68 10.92 -26.72 -11.76
CA TYR A 68 9.47 -26.45 -11.70
C TYR A 68 9.09 -25.10 -11.06
N GLY A 69 9.91 -24.07 -11.27
CA GLY A 69 9.68 -22.73 -10.71
C GLY A 69 9.76 -22.64 -9.18
N LYS A 70 10.29 -23.66 -8.48
CA LYS A 70 10.44 -23.68 -7.02
C LYS A 70 11.37 -22.58 -6.51
N GLY A 71 12.42 -22.23 -7.25
CA GLY A 71 13.31 -21.12 -6.90
C GLY A 71 12.55 -19.80 -6.74
N TYR A 72 11.62 -19.51 -7.65
CA TYR A 72 10.76 -18.32 -7.55
C TYR A 72 9.77 -18.38 -6.38
N VAL A 73 9.41 -19.57 -5.89
CA VAL A 73 8.61 -19.73 -4.66
C VAL A 73 9.45 -19.40 -3.43
N TYR A 74 10.70 -19.87 -3.37
CA TYR A 74 11.61 -19.50 -2.28
C TYR A 74 11.98 -18.01 -2.31
N ALA A 75 12.14 -17.43 -3.50
CA ALA A 75 12.30 -15.98 -3.65
C ALA A 75 11.09 -15.22 -3.13
N LEU A 76 9.87 -15.70 -3.40
CA LEU A 76 8.64 -15.09 -2.88
C LEU A 76 8.58 -15.12 -1.34
N GLN A 77 9.02 -16.22 -0.71
CA GLN A 77 9.12 -16.29 0.76
C GLN A 77 10.08 -15.22 1.29
N LYS A 78 11.27 -15.09 0.67
CA LYS A 78 12.26 -14.09 1.06
C LYS A 78 11.75 -12.65 0.88
N TRP A 79 11.03 -12.40 -0.21
CA TRP A 79 10.35 -11.12 -0.41
C TRP A 79 9.27 -10.85 0.64
N GLY A 80 8.56 -11.88 1.08
CA GLY A 80 7.61 -11.80 2.18
C GLY A 80 8.25 -11.28 3.47
N GLU A 81 9.43 -11.80 3.84
CA GLU A 81 10.19 -11.31 5.00
C GLU A 81 10.52 -9.82 4.90
N ILE A 82 11.05 -9.38 3.75
CA ILE A 82 11.39 -7.96 3.51
C ILE A 82 10.13 -7.09 3.60
N ARG A 83 9.04 -7.54 2.98
CA ARG A 83 7.74 -6.87 3.01
C ARG A 83 7.22 -6.75 4.45
N ASP A 84 7.32 -7.80 5.25
CA ASP A 84 6.85 -7.80 6.64
C ASP A 84 7.64 -6.81 7.51
N GLN A 85 8.95 -6.66 7.25
CA GLN A 85 9.76 -5.63 7.91
C GLN A 85 9.33 -4.21 7.50
N LEU A 86 9.04 -3.98 6.22
CA LEU A 86 8.48 -2.70 5.77
C LEU A 86 7.08 -2.46 6.35
N GLN A 87 6.24 -3.49 6.47
CA GLN A 87 4.95 -3.38 7.14
C GLN A 87 5.14 -2.96 8.61
N ALA A 88 6.09 -3.55 9.33
CA ALA A 88 6.38 -3.16 10.71
C ALA A 88 6.82 -1.69 10.81
N ILE A 89 7.53 -1.16 9.81
CA ILE A 89 7.86 0.27 9.72
C ILE A 89 6.60 1.12 9.48
N ASN A 90 5.71 0.71 8.58
CA ASN A 90 4.41 1.37 8.36
C ASN A 90 3.54 1.38 9.61
N ASP A 91 3.47 0.27 10.35
CA ASP A 91 2.68 0.13 11.58
C ASP A 91 3.18 1.07 12.69
N LEU A 92 4.47 1.43 12.64
CA LEU A 92 5.02 2.44 13.52
C LEU A 92 4.65 3.86 13.05
N GLY A 93 4.04 4.06 11.89
CA GLY A 93 3.66 5.37 11.35
C GLY A 93 4.76 6.05 10.53
N VAL A 94 5.66 5.28 9.92
CA VAL A 94 6.67 5.77 8.96
C VAL A 94 6.28 5.28 7.58
N HIS A 95 6.14 6.17 6.60
CA HIS A 95 5.72 5.80 5.26
C HIS A 95 6.77 4.98 4.53
N THR A 96 6.42 3.80 4.03
CA THR A 96 7.31 3.04 3.15
C THR A 96 6.97 3.29 1.69
N ILE A 97 7.98 3.64 0.89
CA ILE A 97 7.86 3.87 -0.55
C ILE A 97 8.78 2.88 -1.26
N ALA A 98 8.28 2.21 -2.28
CA ALA A 98 9.09 1.33 -3.12
C ALA A 98 9.00 1.78 -4.57
N ILE A 99 10.15 1.87 -5.23
CA ILE A 99 10.26 2.27 -6.63
C ILE A 99 10.77 1.06 -7.43
N ALA A 100 10.25 0.89 -8.64
CA ALA A 100 10.75 -0.09 -9.57
C ALA A 100 10.70 0.49 -10.99
N GLN A 101 11.59 -0.01 -11.84
CA GLN A 101 11.49 0.20 -13.27
C GLN A 101 10.21 -0.45 -13.83
N SER A 102 9.73 0.08 -14.96
CA SER A 102 8.59 -0.49 -15.68
C SER A 102 9.03 -1.30 -16.91
N ASN A 103 8.24 -2.28 -17.31
CA ASN A 103 8.35 -2.97 -18.59
C ASN A 103 6.98 -3.08 -19.27
N ASN A 104 6.97 -3.28 -20.59
CA ASN A 104 5.75 -3.52 -21.35
C ASN A 104 5.51 -5.03 -21.47
N LYS A 105 4.32 -5.49 -21.08
CA LYS A 105 3.88 -6.88 -21.24
C LYS A 105 2.58 -6.89 -22.06
N THR A 106 2.51 -7.79 -23.03
CA THR A 106 1.26 -8.04 -23.75
C THR A 106 0.30 -8.80 -22.84
N ASN A 107 -0.90 -8.25 -22.67
CA ASN A 107 -2.01 -8.86 -21.97
C ASN A 107 -3.01 -9.40 -23.00
N ASN A 108 -3.26 -10.71 -22.98
CA ASN A 108 -4.27 -11.34 -23.84
C ASN A 108 -5.59 -11.36 -23.08
N ASP A 109 -6.44 -10.37 -23.36
CA ASP A 109 -7.76 -10.28 -22.73
C ASP A 109 -8.78 -11.10 -23.54
N PRO A 110 -9.52 -12.02 -22.92
CA PRO A 110 -10.48 -12.86 -23.63
C PRO A 110 -11.71 -12.08 -24.14
N VAL A 111 -11.96 -10.87 -23.60
CA VAL A 111 -13.12 -10.04 -23.97
C VAL A 111 -12.71 -8.95 -24.95
N TYR A 112 -11.59 -8.27 -24.70
CA TYR A 112 -11.20 -7.06 -25.44
C TYR A 112 -10.01 -7.26 -26.38
N GLY A 113 -9.47 -8.48 -26.47
CA GLY A 113 -8.32 -8.81 -27.30
C GLY A 113 -6.97 -8.43 -26.67
N SER A 114 -5.90 -8.63 -27.43
CA SER A 114 -4.54 -8.41 -26.94
C SER A 114 -4.15 -6.92 -26.94
N TYR A 115 -3.66 -6.43 -25.80
CA TYR A 115 -3.13 -5.07 -25.68
C TYR A 115 -1.85 -5.05 -24.85
N ASN A 116 -1.02 -4.03 -25.03
CA ASN A 116 0.16 -3.83 -24.21
C ASN A 116 -0.20 -3.09 -22.92
N ARG A 117 0.39 -3.55 -21.83
CA ARG A 117 0.27 -2.95 -20.50
C ARG A 117 1.65 -2.73 -19.91
N THR A 118 1.86 -1.55 -19.35
CA THR A 118 3.05 -1.22 -18.58
C THR A 118 2.92 -1.75 -17.15
N ILE A 119 3.83 -2.63 -16.76
CA ILE A 119 3.82 -3.30 -15.46
C ILE A 119 5.16 -3.10 -14.74
N LEU A 120 5.24 -3.56 -13.49
CA LEU A 120 6.51 -3.57 -12.75
C LEU A 120 7.50 -4.53 -13.40
N ARG A 121 8.75 -4.09 -13.58
CA ARG A 121 9.86 -4.92 -14.08
C ARG A 121 10.38 -5.85 -12.98
N LEU A 122 9.52 -6.78 -12.57
CA LEU A 122 9.75 -7.82 -11.58
C LEU A 122 9.22 -9.15 -12.09
N HIS A 123 9.69 -10.26 -11.51
CA HIS A 123 9.05 -11.55 -11.74
C HIS A 123 7.59 -11.52 -11.28
N GLU A 124 6.69 -12.19 -12.03
CA GLU A 124 5.24 -12.04 -11.89
C GLU A 124 4.72 -12.28 -10.46
N LYS A 125 5.26 -13.30 -9.78
CA LYS A 125 4.92 -13.58 -8.37
C LYS A 125 5.37 -12.46 -7.41
N THR A 126 6.58 -11.95 -7.60
CA THR A 126 7.12 -10.83 -6.83
C THR A 126 6.27 -9.58 -7.04
N ALA A 127 5.94 -9.30 -8.31
CA ALA A 127 5.16 -8.14 -8.68
C ALA A 127 3.73 -8.21 -8.09
N GLY A 128 3.13 -9.42 -8.08
CA GLY A 128 1.86 -9.69 -7.38
C GLY A 128 1.92 -9.38 -5.89
N LEU A 129 2.96 -9.84 -5.19
CA LEU A 129 3.17 -9.55 -3.76
C LEU A 129 3.14 -8.05 -3.47
N TRP A 130 3.94 -7.26 -4.20
CA TRP A 130 4.03 -5.81 -4.00
C TRP A 130 2.73 -5.10 -4.37
N ARG A 131 2.04 -5.55 -5.43
CA ARG A 131 0.74 -5.00 -5.83
C ARG A 131 -0.34 -5.26 -4.79
N ASP A 132 -0.37 -6.45 -4.23
CA ASP A 132 -1.38 -6.82 -3.24
C ASP A 132 -1.16 -6.10 -1.92
N TRP A 133 0.10 -5.92 -1.52
CA TRP A 133 0.49 -5.20 -0.32
C TRP A 133 0.26 -3.68 -0.40
N ALA A 134 0.69 -3.02 -1.48
CA ALA A 134 0.67 -1.55 -1.56
C ALA A 134 -0.75 -0.97 -1.42
N ASP A 135 -0.92 0.11 -0.65
CA ASP A 135 -2.22 0.80 -0.61
C ASP A 135 -2.44 1.73 -1.80
N ILE A 136 -1.34 2.30 -2.30
CA ILE A 136 -1.28 3.11 -3.51
C ILE A 136 -0.19 2.52 -4.41
N MET A 137 -0.53 2.31 -5.68
CA MET A 137 0.42 1.99 -6.74
C MET A 137 0.18 2.97 -7.88
N GLY A 138 1.23 3.68 -8.28
CA GLY A 138 1.15 4.67 -9.34
C GLY A 138 2.19 4.48 -10.42
N PHE A 139 1.83 4.87 -11.65
CA PHE A 139 2.73 4.94 -12.78
C PHE A 139 3.23 6.38 -12.96
N ALA A 140 4.51 6.60 -12.68
CA ALA A 140 5.14 7.90 -12.84
C ALA A 140 5.54 8.12 -14.31
N THR A 141 5.02 9.18 -14.93
CA THR A 141 5.25 9.48 -16.35
C THR A 141 5.26 10.99 -16.60
N GLN A 142 5.49 11.40 -17.84
CA GLN A 142 5.29 12.79 -18.27
C GLN A 142 3.91 12.95 -18.89
N ARG A 143 3.26 14.08 -18.64
CA ARG A 143 2.01 14.41 -19.32
C ARG A 143 2.27 14.53 -20.81
N LEU A 144 1.54 13.74 -21.59
CA LEU A 144 1.55 13.77 -23.04
C LEU A 144 0.36 14.58 -23.53
N SER A 145 0.59 15.46 -24.50
CA SER A 145 -0.46 16.11 -25.28
C SER A 145 -0.51 15.47 -26.65
N LEU A 146 -1.70 15.04 -27.07
CA LEU A 146 -1.92 14.58 -28.43
C LEU A 146 -2.16 15.82 -29.30
N LYS A 147 -1.19 16.18 -30.15
CA LYS A 147 -1.48 17.08 -31.26
C LYS A 147 -1.99 16.23 -32.42
N GLY A 148 -3.25 16.46 -32.81
CA GLY A 148 -3.80 15.91 -34.03
C GLY A 148 -3.25 16.69 -35.23
N ASP A 149 -2.77 15.97 -36.24
CA ASP A 149 -2.75 16.47 -37.61
C ASP A 149 -3.99 15.88 -38.29
N ASP A 150 -4.75 16.70 -39.03
CA ASP A 150 -6.02 16.32 -39.70
C ASP A 150 -5.90 15.17 -40.72
N LYS A 151 -4.72 14.57 -40.89
CA LYS A 151 -4.43 13.52 -41.88
C LYS A 151 -3.57 12.35 -41.35
N GLY A 152 -3.30 12.24 -40.04
CA GLY A 152 -2.40 11.20 -39.52
C GLY A 152 -2.65 10.77 -38.08
N ALA A 153 -1.95 9.71 -37.66
CA ALA A 153 -1.99 9.26 -36.27
C ALA A 153 -1.45 10.37 -35.34
N PRO A 154 -2.17 10.71 -34.26
CA PRO A 154 -1.80 11.82 -33.39
C PRO A 154 -0.41 11.57 -32.77
N ARG A 155 0.44 12.60 -32.79
CA ARG A 155 1.76 12.55 -32.15
C ARG A 155 1.63 13.00 -30.69
N ALA A 156 2.17 12.18 -29.78
CA ALA A 156 2.30 12.55 -28.38
C ALA A 156 3.49 13.51 -28.20
N ILE A 157 3.23 14.69 -27.64
CA ILE A 157 4.24 15.68 -27.27
C ILE A 157 4.31 15.72 -25.74
N ALA A 158 5.49 15.45 -25.18
CA ALA A 158 5.72 15.57 -23.74
C ALA A 158 5.64 17.06 -23.34
N MET A 159 4.73 17.38 -22.43
CA MET A 159 4.55 18.74 -21.90
C MET A 159 5.56 19.11 -20.80
N GLY A 160 6.50 18.21 -20.46
CA GLY A 160 7.52 18.42 -19.44
C GLY A 160 7.02 18.22 -18.00
N GLU A 161 5.72 18.37 -17.74
CA GLU A 161 5.10 18.09 -16.45
C GLU A 161 5.19 16.60 -16.12
N ARG A 162 5.70 16.27 -14.93
CA ARG A 162 5.71 14.89 -14.41
C ARG A 162 4.43 14.64 -13.62
N ILE A 163 3.79 13.52 -13.89
CA ILE A 163 2.54 13.09 -13.29
C ILE A 163 2.66 11.68 -12.72
N LEU A 164 1.78 11.37 -11.78
CA LEU A 164 1.59 10.06 -11.19
C LEU A 164 0.17 9.59 -11.48
N GLU A 165 0.05 8.53 -12.25
CA GLU A 165 -1.22 7.90 -12.59
C GLU A 165 -1.54 6.78 -11.59
N ILE A 166 -2.58 6.95 -10.78
CA ILE A 166 -3.03 5.99 -9.75
C ILE A 166 -4.44 5.44 -10.02
N GLY A 167 -5.15 6.01 -10.99
CA GLY A 167 -6.47 5.57 -11.43
C GLY A 167 -6.42 4.25 -12.20
N ALA A 168 -7.52 3.48 -12.15
CA ALA A 168 -7.63 2.23 -12.89
C ALA A 168 -7.44 2.45 -14.39
N SER A 169 -6.58 1.65 -15.03
CA SER A 169 -6.25 1.77 -16.44
C SER A 169 -5.91 0.41 -17.05
N PRO A 170 -6.33 0.13 -18.30
CA PRO A 170 -5.84 -1.04 -19.01
C PRO A 170 -4.38 -0.89 -19.45
N ALA A 171 -3.86 0.34 -19.55
CA ALA A 171 -2.54 0.63 -20.10
C ALA A 171 -1.41 0.46 -19.09
N TYR A 172 -1.68 0.52 -17.79
CA TYR A 172 -0.66 0.39 -16.74
C TYR A 172 -1.22 -0.22 -15.46
N TRP A 173 -0.37 -0.83 -14.64
CA TRP A 173 -0.75 -1.20 -13.28
C TRP A 173 -0.83 0.02 -12.36
N SER A 174 -1.94 0.09 -11.63
CA SER A 174 -2.22 1.12 -10.64
C SER A 174 -3.12 0.57 -9.54
N LYS A 175 -3.13 1.26 -8.39
CA LYS A 175 -3.97 0.94 -7.24
C LYS A 175 -4.21 2.20 -6.43
N ASN A 176 -5.45 2.39 -5.98
CA ASN A 176 -5.87 3.53 -5.19
C ASN A 176 -6.93 3.10 -4.18
N ARG A 177 -6.51 2.86 -2.92
CA ARG A 177 -7.43 2.49 -1.83
C ARG A 177 -8.11 3.67 -1.13
N PHE A 178 -7.68 4.89 -1.45
CA PHE A 178 -8.10 6.09 -0.72
C PHE A 178 -9.09 6.95 -1.52
N ASN A 179 -9.54 6.51 -2.70
CA ASN A 179 -10.41 7.30 -3.57
C ASN A 179 -9.81 8.69 -3.92
N MET A 180 -8.48 8.75 -4.06
CA MET A 180 -7.78 9.95 -4.53
C MET A 180 -8.05 10.21 -6.02
N PRO A 181 -7.82 11.44 -6.52
CA PRO A 181 -7.89 11.72 -7.96
C PRO A 181 -7.03 10.75 -8.78
N PRO A 182 -7.49 10.31 -9.97
CA PRO A 182 -6.81 9.26 -10.75
C PRO A 182 -5.42 9.68 -11.27
N THR A 183 -5.18 10.98 -11.39
CA THR A 183 -3.91 11.55 -11.84
C THR A 183 -3.51 12.66 -10.88
N LEU A 184 -2.24 12.63 -10.44
CA LEU A 184 -1.66 13.64 -9.55
C LEU A 184 -0.40 14.22 -10.20
N PRO A 185 -0.04 15.49 -9.94
CA PRO A 185 1.33 15.94 -10.14
C PRO A 185 2.30 15.02 -9.41
N LEU A 186 3.45 14.69 -10.01
CA LEU A 186 4.49 13.90 -9.34
C LEU A 186 5.25 14.76 -8.33
N SER A 187 4.58 15.09 -7.22
CA SER A 187 5.12 15.88 -6.12
C SER A 187 4.58 15.39 -4.78
N TRP A 188 5.39 15.53 -3.73
CA TRP A 188 4.97 15.15 -2.37
C TRP A 188 3.77 15.96 -1.90
N ALA A 189 3.76 17.27 -2.16
CA ALA A 189 2.66 18.16 -1.80
C ALA A 189 1.31 17.73 -2.42
N ALA A 190 1.30 17.30 -3.68
CA ALA A 190 0.08 16.82 -4.33
C ALA A 190 -0.40 15.48 -3.75
N MET A 191 0.54 14.58 -3.44
CA MET A 191 0.25 13.30 -2.79
C MET A 191 -0.34 13.50 -1.39
N GLU A 192 0.33 14.28 -0.55
CA GLU A 192 -0.08 14.57 0.83
C GLU A 192 -1.45 15.25 0.87
N HIS A 193 -1.65 16.30 0.06
CA HIS A 193 -2.93 16.99 -0.02
C HIS A 193 -4.07 16.04 -0.42
N SER A 194 -3.86 15.23 -1.45
CA SER A 194 -4.86 14.27 -1.93
C SER A 194 -5.17 13.19 -0.90
N TYR A 195 -4.14 12.69 -0.22
CA TYR A 195 -4.26 11.67 0.82
C TYR A 195 -5.04 12.18 2.04
N LEU A 196 -4.70 13.38 2.54
CA LEU A 196 -5.39 13.98 3.68
C LEU A 196 -6.86 14.29 3.35
N ASN A 197 -7.15 14.80 2.15
CA ASN A 197 -8.52 15.05 1.71
C ASN A 197 -9.34 13.74 1.64
N ALA A 198 -8.75 12.68 1.09
CA ALA A 198 -9.36 11.35 1.05
C ALA A 198 -9.68 10.82 2.45
N PHE A 199 -8.75 10.98 3.39
CA PHE A 199 -8.94 10.58 4.78
C PHE A 199 -10.09 11.35 5.45
N GLN A 200 -10.15 12.67 5.25
CA GLN A 200 -11.21 13.52 5.80
C GLN A 200 -12.59 13.15 5.22
N GLN A 201 -12.68 12.92 3.91
CA GLN A 201 -13.92 12.51 3.26
C GLN A 201 -14.42 11.17 3.82
N ARG A 202 -13.53 10.20 4.00
CA ARG A 202 -13.88 8.90 4.60
C ARG A 202 -14.37 9.03 6.03
N ALA A 203 -13.74 9.90 6.84
CA ALA A 203 -14.17 10.15 8.22
C ALA A 203 -15.58 10.78 8.27
N GLN A 204 -15.90 11.66 7.32
CA GLN A 204 -17.22 12.31 7.23
C GLN A 204 -18.33 11.37 6.73
N GLN A 205 -17.99 10.37 5.91
CA GLN A 205 -18.91 9.38 5.35
C GLN A 205 -19.13 8.16 6.25
N ALA A 206 -18.45 8.06 7.40
CA ALA A 206 -18.70 7.00 8.36
C ALA A 206 -20.17 7.02 8.80
N PRO A 207 -20.88 5.87 8.86
CA PRO A 207 -22.30 5.85 9.18
C PRO A 207 -22.51 6.51 10.54
N ARG A 208 -23.28 7.61 10.58
CA ARG A 208 -23.86 8.07 11.85
C ARG A 208 -24.73 6.93 12.34
N GLY A 209 -24.43 6.42 13.54
CA GLY A 209 -25.06 5.24 14.12
C GLY A 209 -26.55 5.19 13.84
N THR A 210 -27.03 3.98 13.53
CA THR A 210 -28.44 3.60 13.42
C THR A 210 -29.26 4.36 14.45
N GLN A 211 -30.07 5.33 14.00
CA GLN A 211 -31.14 5.85 14.84
C GLN A 211 -32.03 4.66 15.19
N ALA A 212 -32.13 4.35 16.48
CA ALA A 212 -33.10 3.38 16.97
C ALA A 212 -34.49 3.79 16.44
N PRO A 213 -35.30 2.86 15.92
CA PRO A 213 -36.65 3.20 15.46
C PRO A 213 -37.42 3.80 16.64
N GLY A 214 -37.85 5.05 16.45
CA GLY A 214 -38.62 5.78 17.44
C GLY A 214 -39.98 5.13 17.68
N GLY A 215 -40.34 5.03 18.96
CA GLY A 215 -41.72 5.10 19.43
C GLY A 215 -42.65 3.96 19.04
N ALA A 216 -42.51 2.79 19.66
CA ALA A 216 -43.66 1.93 19.89
C ALA A 216 -44.47 2.53 21.06
N GLN A 217 -45.58 3.20 20.74
CA GLN A 217 -46.59 3.57 21.74
C GLN A 217 -47.16 2.29 22.36
N ALA A 218 -47.01 2.15 23.67
CA ALA A 218 -47.69 1.12 24.45
C ALA A 218 -49.20 1.43 24.50
N PRO A 219 -50.10 0.45 24.28
CA PRO A 219 -51.52 0.62 24.59
C PRO A 219 -51.69 0.65 26.10
N GLY A 220 -52.58 1.53 26.56
CA GLY A 220 -52.72 1.94 27.94
C GLY A 220 -53.21 0.87 28.92
N GLY A 221 -52.78 1.06 30.16
CA GLY A 221 -53.62 1.05 31.36
C GLY A 221 -54.24 -0.27 31.80
N VAL A 222 -53.58 -0.96 32.73
CA VAL A 222 -54.27 -1.61 33.86
C VAL A 222 -53.48 -1.36 35.13
N ARG A 223 -54.16 -0.78 36.13
CA ARG A 223 -53.67 -0.44 37.46
C ARG A 223 -53.62 -1.69 38.33
N ALA A 224 -52.49 -1.98 38.97
CA ALA A 224 -52.38 -2.95 40.05
C ALA A 224 -51.91 -2.26 41.36
N PRO A 225 -52.38 -2.72 42.53
CA PRO A 225 -52.25 -1.98 43.79
C PRO A 225 -50.92 -2.25 44.52
N ASN A 226 -50.59 -1.32 45.43
CA ASN A 226 -49.42 -1.34 46.30
C ASN A 226 -49.35 -2.57 47.22
N GLY A 227 -48.13 -3.10 47.38
CA GLY A 227 -47.70 -3.78 48.60
C GLY A 227 -46.79 -4.99 48.40
N ALA A 228 -45.48 -4.83 48.63
CA ALA A 228 -44.59 -5.80 49.29
C ALA A 228 -43.12 -5.32 49.28
N GLN A 229 -42.43 -5.49 50.41
CA GLN A 229 -41.03 -5.12 50.65
C GLN A 229 -40.02 -6.12 50.05
N SER A 230 -38.76 -5.63 49.95
CA SER A 230 -37.48 -6.18 49.44
C SER A 230 -37.06 -7.56 50.00
N PRO A 231 -36.07 -8.32 49.44
CA PRO A 231 -34.65 -7.92 49.39
C PRO A 231 -33.77 -8.47 48.23
N GLY A 232 -32.55 -7.91 48.07
CA GLY A 232 -31.35 -8.72 47.79
C GLY A 232 -30.78 -8.80 46.36
N GLY A 233 -29.72 -8.02 46.12
CA GLY A 233 -28.44 -8.49 45.55
C GLY A 233 -28.37 -9.01 44.11
N ALA A 234 -27.79 -8.20 43.21
CA ALA A 234 -26.77 -8.64 42.25
C ALA A 234 -26.11 -7.42 41.58
N GLN A 235 -24.85 -7.15 41.93
CA GLN A 235 -23.96 -6.26 41.18
C GLN A 235 -23.58 -6.95 39.86
N ALA A 236 -23.77 -6.25 38.73
CA ALA A 236 -23.11 -6.58 37.47
C ALA A 236 -21.80 -5.79 37.37
N PRO A 237 -20.68 -6.41 36.98
CA PRO A 237 -19.39 -5.74 36.92
C PRO A 237 -19.28 -4.75 35.74
N ALA A 238 -18.43 -3.75 35.96
CA ALA A 238 -18.17 -2.61 35.12
C ALA A 238 -17.62 -2.98 33.73
N ALA A 239 -18.00 -2.18 32.73
CA ALA A 239 -17.36 -2.15 31.43
C ALA A 239 -15.93 -1.61 31.57
N GLU A 240 -14.93 -2.48 31.42
CA GLU A 240 -13.53 -2.08 31.36
C GLU A 240 -13.16 -1.58 29.96
N ASN A 241 -12.61 -0.37 29.99
CA ASN A 241 -11.89 0.41 28.98
C ASN A 241 -11.23 -0.36 27.82
N PHE A 242 -11.53 0.09 26.60
CA PHE A 242 -10.64 -0.08 25.43
C PHE A 242 -9.51 0.99 25.45
N PRO A 243 -8.28 0.64 25.06
CA PRO A 243 -7.12 1.53 25.22
C PRO A 243 -7.07 2.68 24.20
N ALA A 244 -6.69 3.86 24.72
CA ALA A 244 -6.60 5.14 24.03
C ALA A 244 -5.26 5.35 23.29
N PHE A 245 -5.03 4.65 22.18
CA PHE A 245 -3.92 4.94 21.26
C PHE A 245 -4.42 5.17 19.83
N MET A 246 -5.30 6.16 19.66
CA MET A 246 -5.61 6.82 18.37
C MET A 246 -6.03 8.27 18.61
N ARG A 247 -5.21 9.02 19.35
CA ARG A 247 -5.28 10.48 19.35
C ARG A 247 -3.87 11.02 19.18
N HIS A 248 -3.73 11.84 18.13
CA HIS A 248 -2.57 12.58 17.62
C HIS A 248 -1.77 11.87 16.53
#